data_AF-A0A2E7LNH4-F1
#
_entry.id   AF-A0A2E7LNH4-F1
#
_cell.length_a   1.000
_cell.length_b   1.000
_cell.length_c   1.000
_cell.angle_alpha   90.00
_cell.angle_beta   90.00
_cell.angle_gamma   90.00
#
_symmetry.space_group_name_H-M   'P 1'
#
loop_
_entity.id
_entity.type
_entity.pdbx_description
1 polymer ?
#
loop_
_entity_poly.entity_id
_entity_poly.type
_entity_poly.pdbx_seq_one_letter_code
_entity_poly.pdbx_strand_id
1 'polypeptide(L)' 'MVTGKERTNWYSDHPPACTCVGCESRRVADARFQTFSTDRKIGRNELCPCASGKKFKKCHGS' A
#
# COMPACT_ATOMS: atom_id res chain seq x y z
N MET A 1 -36.88 -2.65 6.13
CA MET A 1 -35.87 -3.40 5.35
C MET A 1 -34.96 -2.39 4.67
N VAL A 2 -33.86 -2.00 5.32
CA VAL A 2 -32.87 -1.06 4.75
C VAL A 2 -31.80 -1.86 4.01
N THR A 3 -32.11 -2.18 2.75
CA THR A 3 -31.19 -2.85 1.84
C THR A 3 -30.23 -1.81 1.26
N GLY A 4 -29.13 -1.56 1.96
CA GLY A 4 -28.09 -0.66 1.47
C GLY A 4 -27.19 -0.13 2.58
N LYS A 5 -26.22 -0.93 3.02
CA LYS A 5 -25.05 -0.36 3.71
C LYS A 5 -24.42 0.64 2.74
N GLU A 6 -24.49 1.90 3.13
CA GLU A 6 -23.92 3.03 2.45
C GLU A 6 -22.48 2.70 2.08
N ARG A 7 -22.14 2.79 0.79
CA ARG A 7 -20.75 2.75 0.35
C ARG A 7 -20.11 4.06 0.79
N THR A 8 -19.86 4.26 2.09
CA THR A 8 -18.95 5.31 2.51
C THR A 8 -17.63 5.01 1.82
N ASN A 9 -17.17 5.98 1.03
CA ASN A 9 -15.90 5.86 0.35
C ASN A 9 -14.82 5.69 1.43
N TRP A 10 -13.81 4.85 1.16
CA TRP A 10 -12.71 4.60 2.11
C TRP A 10 -12.02 5.90 2.56
N TYR A 11 -12.13 6.97 1.77
CA TYR A 11 -11.56 8.29 2.02
C TYR A 11 -12.26 9.08 3.15
N SER A 12 -13.54 8.82 3.43
CA SER A 12 -14.31 9.49 4.49
C SER A 12 -13.99 8.92 5.88
N ASP A 13 -13.77 7.61 5.97
CA ASP A 13 -13.38 6.92 7.22
C ASP A 13 -11.85 6.91 7.46
N HIS A 14 -11.05 7.09 6.40
CA HIS A 14 -9.60 7.17 6.49
C HIS A 14 -9.05 8.45 5.84
N PRO A 15 -9.02 9.57 6.60
CA PRO A 15 -8.39 10.79 6.10
C PRO A 15 -6.88 10.56 5.89
N PRO A 16 -6.23 11.30 4.97
CA PRO A 16 -4.78 11.21 4.76
C PRO A 16 -3.96 11.58 6.01
N ALA A 17 -4.58 12.19 7.02
CA ALA A 17 -3.97 12.45 8.32
C ALA A 17 -4.08 11.26 9.31
N CYS A 18 -4.68 10.13 8.93
CA CYS A 18 -4.87 8.99 9.83
C CYS A 18 -3.53 8.36 10.26
N THR A 19 -3.34 8.22 11.57
CA THR A 19 -2.14 7.67 12.23
C THR A 19 -2.35 6.27 12.82
N CYS A 20 -3.40 5.55 12.40
CA CYS A 20 -3.63 4.20 12.91
C CYS A 20 -2.49 3.25 12.51
N VAL A 21 -2.30 2.17 13.29
CA VAL A 21 -1.24 1.18 13.09
C VAL A 21 -1.24 0.59 11.67
N GLY A 22 -2.42 0.40 11.07
CA GLY A 22 -2.57 -0.08 9.69
C GLY A 22 -2.08 0.92 8.63
N CYS A 23 -2.38 2.20 8.79
CA CYS A 23 -1.91 3.27 7.91
C CYS A 23 -0.40 3.49 8.05
N GLU A 24 0.12 3.46 9.28
CA GLU A 24 1.56 3.58 9.55
C GLU A 24 2.35 2.43 8.92
N SER A 25 1.88 1.19 9.09
CA SER A 25 2.50 0.00 8.49
C SER A 25 2.58 0.12 6.96
N ARG A 26 1.54 0.66 6.33
CA ARG A 26 1.49 0.86 4.88
C ARG A 26 2.41 1.98 4.41
N ARG A 27 2.53 3.08 5.18
CA ARG A 27 3.50 4.15 4.92
C ARG A 27 4.94 3.68 5.03
N VAL A 28 5.27 2.88 6.06
CA VAL A 28 6.61 2.32 6.24
C VAL A 28 6.95 1.36 5.09
N ALA A 29 6.00 0.55 4.64
CA ALA A 29 6.18 -0.33 3.50
C ALA A 29 6.43 0.43 2.18
N ASP A 30 5.72 1.55 1.97
CA ASP A 30 5.90 2.42 0.80
C ASP A 30 7.23 3.19 0.85
N ALA A 31 7.62 3.72 2.01
CA ALA A 31 8.91 4.40 2.19
C ALA A 31 10.10 3.47 1.92
N ARG A 32 10.01 2.19 2.34
CA ARG A 32 10.98 1.15 1.99
C ARG A 32 11.03 0.89 0.49
N PHE A 33 9.89 0.91 -0.19
CA PHE A 33 9.85 0.78 -1.63
C PHE A 33 10.53 1.97 -2.33
N GLN A 34 10.26 3.21 -1.92
CA GLN A 34 10.87 4.41 -2.51
C GLN A 34 12.39 4.45 -2.36
N THR A 35 12.91 4.08 -1.19
CA THR A 35 14.37 4.00 -0.94
C THR A 35 15.03 2.93 -1.81
N PHE A 36 14.45 1.73 -1.90
CA PHE A 36 14.99 0.65 -2.75
C PHE A 36 14.86 0.94 -4.25
N SER A 37 13.76 1.55 -4.70
CA SER A 37 13.54 1.88 -6.11
C SER A 37 14.44 3.01 -6.60
N THR A 38 14.95 3.86 -5.70
CA THR A 38 15.94 4.90 -6.02
C THR A 38 17.31 4.31 -6.33
N ASP A 39 17.70 3.27 -5.60
CA ASP A 39 19.03 2.65 -5.72
C ASP A 39 19.18 1.78 -6.99
N ARG A 40 18.10 1.13 -7.44
CA ARG A 40 18.14 0.17 -8.54
C ARG A 40 16.78 -0.12 -9.19
N LYS A 41 16.80 -0.44 -10.49
CA LYS A 41 15.62 -0.92 -11.21
C LYS A 41 15.25 -2.32 -10.74
N ILE A 42 14.13 -2.44 -10.02
CA ILE A 42 13.54 -3.73 -9.62
C ILE A 42 12.85 -4.39 -10.81
N GLY A 43 13.17 -5.65 -11.06
CA GLY A 43 12.52 -6.47 -12.07
C GLY A 43 11.08 -6.82 -11.68
N ARG A 44 10.16 -6.80 -12.66
CA ARG A 44 8.71 -7.14 -12.48
C ARG A 44 8.46 -8.48 -11.77
N ASN A 45 9.34 -9.46 -11.91
CA ASN A 45 9.19 -10.79 -11.30
C ASN A 45 9.90 -10.94 -9.95
N GLU A 46 10.75 -9.98 -9.55
CA GLU A 46 11.47 -10.02 -8.28
C GLU A 46 10.52 -9.80 -7.09
N LEU A 47 10.99 -10.07 -5.88
CA LEU A 47 10.24 -9.80 -4.66
C LEU A 47 10.12 -8.29 -4.43
N CYS A 48 8.95 -7.84 -3.99
CA CYS A 48 8.76 -6.44 -3.63
C CYS A 48 9.58 -6.10 -2.36
N PRO A 49 10.37 -5.01 -2.38
CA PRO A 49 11.14 -4.56 -1.21
C PRO A 49 10.27 -3.98 -0.10
N CYS A 50 8.97 -3.80 -0.34
CA CYS A 50 7.95 -3.40 0.63
C CYS A 50 7.68 -4.45 1.73
N ALA A 51 8.48 -5.53 1.81
CA ALA A 51 8.33 -6.65 2.73
C ALA A 51 6.97 -7.38 2.70
N SER A 52 6.16 -7.15 1.67
CA SER A 52 4.82 -7.76 1.53
C SER A 52 4.87 -9.23 1.08
N GLY A 53 6.06 -9.78 0.78
CA GLY A 53 6.25 -11.15 0.29
C GLY A 53 5.73 -11.43 -1.12
N LYS A 54 5.13 -10.43 -1.77
CA LYS A 54 4.57 -10.52 -3.13
C LYS A 54 5.61 -10.13 -4.18
N LYS A 55 5.48 -10.70 -5.39
CA LYS A 55 6.25 -10.26 -6.56
C LYS A 55 5.96 -8.79 -6.87
N PHE A 56 6.95 -8.04 -7.37
CA PHE A 56 6.84 -6.62 -7.68
C PHE A 56 5.61 -6.31 -8.53
N LYS A 57 5.38 -7.06 -9.61
CA LYS A 57 4.19 -6.95 -10.48
C LYS A 57 2.83 -7.18 -9.81
N LYS A 58 2.78 -7.79 -8.62
CA LYS A 58 1.57 -8.06 -7.85
C LYS A 58 1.43 -7.15 -6.63
N CYS A 59 2.30 -6.14 -6.50
CA CYS A 59 2.31 -5.22 -5.36
C CYS A 59 2.40 -3.76 -5.83
N HIS A 60 3.61 -3.28 -6.13
CA HIS A 60 3.88 -1.88 -6.51
C HIS A 60 4.18 -1.73 -8.01
N GLY A 61 4.11 -2.81 -8.78
CA GLY A 61 4.33 -2.83 -10.23
C GLY A 61 3.06 -2.63 -11.06
N SER A 62 2.00 -2.04 -10.49
CA SER A 62 0.79 -1.60 -11.19
C SER A 62 0.75 -0.08 -11.22
#